data_AF-A0A091LIX0-F1
#
_entry.id   AF-A0A091LIX0-F1
#
_cell.length_a   1.000
_cell.length_b   1.000
_cell.length_c   1.000
_cell.angle_alpha   90.00
_cell.angle_beta   90.00
_cell.angle_gamma   90.00
#
_symmetry.space_group_name_H-M   'P 1'
#
loop_
_entity.id
_entity.type
_entity.pdbx_description
1 polymer ?
#
loop_
_entity_poly.entity_id
_entity_poly.type
_entity_poly.pdbx_seq_one_letter_code
_entity_poly.pdbx_strand_id
1 'polypeptide(L)'
;FPSSSALIKYIRPVFVSRSDQDSRRKTVEEIKRRAQSDGKWPQIMIFPEGTCTNRSCLITFKPGAFIPGVPVQPVVLRYPNKLDTITWTWQGPGALEILWLTLCQLHNSVEIEFLPVYIPSEEERKNPVLYANNVRRVMAEALGVSVTDYTFEDCQLALAEGQLRLPSDTCLLEFAKLVRSLGLKPETLEDDLDKYAASAMKMKKEKVDLKEFSAYLEFPVSHTLESMFALFDENEDGIIDVREFVIALSVVCKPSKTLETIQLAFQLYQSENGTIIEEDLAHILKTAMGVSQINVTHLFRAVDEEEKGEITYDDFYRFAELHPHFAEDYLYADQMGAESGLETSSLSAPNGICTDFSPENAEDKNKPLQKKLN
;
A
#
# COMPACT_ATOMS: atom_id res chain seq x y z
N PHE A 1 -30.87 -2.35 5.14
CA PHE A 1 -31.49 -1.37 4.20
C PHE A 1 -32.19 -2.08 3.03
N PRO A 2 -33.51 -2.34 3.11
CA PRO A 2 -34.26 -3.00 2.03
C PRO A 2 -34.49 -2.10 0.79
N SER A 3 -34.59 -0.78 0.99
CA SER A 3 -34.81 0.22 -0.07
C SER A 3 -33.61 0.36 -1.03
N SER A 4 -32.38 0.31 -0.49
CA SER A 4 -31.15 0.38 -1.30
C SER A 4 -31.00 -0.81 -2.25
N SER A 5 -31.47 -2.01 -1.87
CA SER A 5 -31.37 -3.21 -2.70
C SER A 5 -32.24 -3.16 -3.95
N ALA A 6 -33.42 -2.53 -3.87
CA ALA A 6 -34.32 -2.37 -5.02
C ALA A 6 -33.77 -1.37 -6.06
N LEU A 7 -33.22 -0.24 -5.59
CA LEU A 7 -32.56 0.76 -6.45
C LEU A 7 -31.31 0.19 -7.14
N ILE A 8 -30.50 -0.56 -6.39
CA ILE A 8 -29.33 -1.25 -6.95
C ILE A 8 -29.74 -2.29 -7.97
N LYS A 9 -30.83 -3.05 -7.76
CA LYS A 9 -31.31 -4.01 -8.78
C LYS A 9 -31.89 -3.31 -10.02
N TYR A 10 -32.48 -2.13 -9.85
CA TYR A 10 -33.06 -1.36 -10.96
C TYR A 10 -32.01 -0.93 -11.99
N ILE A 11 -30.82 -0.52 -11.53
CA ILE A 11 -29.70 -0.14 -12.43
C ILE A 11 -29.05 -1.35 -13.14
N ARG A 12 -29.59 -2.57 -12.94
CA ARG A 12 -29.14 -3.84 -13.54
C ARG A 12 -27.60 -4.01 -13.48
N PRO A 13 -26.98 -4.02 -12.29
CA PRO A 13 -25.54 -4.09 -12.16
C PRO A 13 -25.02 -5.46 -12.57
N VAL A 14 -23.70 -5.55 -12.75
CA VAL A 14 -22.99 -6.84 -12.80
C VAL A 14 -22.46 -7.09 -11.40
N PHE A 15 -22.95 -8.15 -10.75
CA PHE A 15 -22.52 -8.50 -9.39
C PHE A 15 -21.20 -9.26 -9.43
N VAL A 16 -20.25 -8.83 -8.61
CA VAL A 16 -18.95 -9.47 -8.45
C VAL A 16 -18.79 -9.91 -7.01
N SER A 17 -18.59 -11.20 -6.80
CA SER A 17 -18.19 -11.75 -5.50
C SER A 17 -16.66 -11.80 -5.45
N ARG A 18 -16.07 -11.29 -4.36
CA ARG A 18 -14.62 -11.31 -4.17
C ARG A 18 -14.08 -12.69 -3.81
N SER A 19 -14.91 -13.51 -3.13
CA SER A 19 -14.57 -14.84 -2.62
C SER A 19 -14.74 -15.97 -3.65
N ASP A 20 -15.46 -15.73 -4.74
CA ASP A 20 -15.72 -16.71 -5.78
C ASP A 20 -14.89 -16.39 -7.05
N GLN A 21 -13.91 -17.23 -7.37
CA GLN A 21 -13.11 -17.09 -8.59
C GLN A 21 -13.97 -17.18 -9.86
N ASP A 22 -15.01 -18.02 -9.87
CA ASP A 22 -15.91 -18.15 -11.01
C ASP A 22 -16.76 -16.88 -11.20
N SER A 23 -17.03 -16.14 -10.13
CA SER A 23 -17.73 -14.86 -10.21
C SER A 23 -16.95 -13.83 -11.01
N ARG A 24 -15.62 -13.80 -10.89
CA ARG A 24 -14.76 -12.88 -11.67
C ARG A 24 -14.81 -13.21 -13.16
N ARG A 25 -14.74 -14.50 -13.51
CA ARG A 25 -14.86 -14.96 -14.90
C ARG A 25 -16.23 -14.63 -15.48
N LYS A 26 -17.31 -14.95 -14.75
CA LYS A 26 -18.70 -14.60 -15.15
C LYS A 26 -18.88 -13.11 -15.36
N THR A 27 -18.24 -12.28 -14.55
CA THR A 27 -18.26 -10.81 -14.68
C THR A 27 -17.66 -10.37 -16.01
N VAL A 28 -16.49 -10.89 -16.37
CA VAL A 28 -15.83 -10.58 -17.66
C VAL A 28 -16.69 -11.01 -18.83
N GLU A 29 -17.26 -12.21 -18.78
CA GLU A 29 -18.16 -12.74 -19.81
C GLU A 29 -19.43 -11.87 -19.95
N GLU A 30 -20.01 -11.42 -18.83
CA GLU A 30 -21.20 -10.57 -18.81
C GLU A 30 -20.92 -9.16 -19.34
N ILE A 31 -19.76 -8.57 -19.01
CA ILE A 31 -19.33 -7.28 -19.58
C ILE A 31 -19.22 -7.41 -21.10
N LYS A 32 -18.55 -8.46 -21.59
CA LYS A 32 -18.41 -8.72 -23.03
C LYS A 32 -19.76 -8.89 -23.70
N ARG A 33 -20.64 -9.71 -23.12
CA ARG A 33 -21.99 -9.99 -23.64
C ARG A 33 -22.83 -8.73 -23.74
N ARG A 34 -22.76 -7.83 -22.76
CA ARG A 34 -23.53 -6.56 -22.75
C ARG A 34 -22.94 -5.53 -23.71
N ALA A 35 -21.62 -5.41 -23.77
CA ALA A 35 -20.95 -4.51 -24.71
C ALA A 35 -21.23 -4.88 -26.18
N GLN A 36 -21.41 -6.18 -26.47
CA GLN A 36 -21.69 -6.71 -27.82
C GLN A 36 -23.18 -6.91 -28.10
N SER A 37 -24.07 -6.28 -27.33
CA SER A 37 -25.51 -6.53 -27.42
C SER A 37 -26.30 -5.57 -28.32
N ASP A 38 -25.59 -4.77 -29.14
CA ASP A 38 -26.17 -3.77 -30.06
C ASP A 38 -27.20 -2.87 -29.39
N GLY A 39 -26.89 -2.39 -28.18
CA GLY A 39 -27.76 -1.48 -27.42
C GLY A 39 -28.91 -2.13 -26.67
N LYS A 40 -29.01 -3.47 -26.64
CA LYS A 40 -30.00 -4.18 -25.81
C LYS A 40 -29.77 -3.96 -24.31
N TRP A 41 -28.54 -3.66 -23.91
CA TRP A 41 -28.15 -3.35 -22.54
C TRP A 41 -27.63 -1.91 -22.42
N PRO A 42 -27.87 -1.25 -21.27
CA PRO A 42 -27.26 0.05 -21.00
C PRO A 42 -25.74 -0.08 -20.89
N GLN A 43 -25.03 1.03 -21.13
CA GLN A 43 -23.58 1.11 -20.91
C GLN A 43 -23.25 0.77 -19.45
N ILE A 44 -22.15 0.02 -19.26
CA ILE A 44 -21.67 -0.35 -17.93
C ILE A 44 -20.66 0.69 -17.49
N MET A 45 -20.90 1.29 -16.32
CA MET A 45 -19.96 2.17 -15.66
C MET A 45 -19.03 1.36 -14.75
N ILE A 46 -17.72 1.57 -14.88
CA ILE A 46 -16.69 0.91 -14.06
C ILE A 46 -15.73 1.99 -13.58
N PHE A 47 -15.37 1.94 -12.29
CA PHE A 47 -14.35 2.80 -11.69
C PHE A 47 -13.03 2.02 -11.61
N PRO A 48 -12.09 2.20 -12.56
CA PRO A 48 -10.92 1.33 -12.69
C PRO A 48 -9.86 1.58 -11.61
N GLU A 49 -9.86 2.74 -10.98
CA GLU A 49 -8.97 3.12 -9.87
C GLU A 49 -9.27 2.32 -8.59
N GLY A 50 -10.54 1.96 -8.38
CA GLY A 50 -10.97 1.17 -7.23
C GLY A 50 -10.95 1.91 -5.89
N THR A 51 -10.60 3.19 -5.86
CA THR A 51 -10.65 4.07 -4.69
C THR A 51 -10.83 5.53 -5.12
N CYS A 52 -11.02 6.43 -4.14
CA CYS A 52 -10.89 7.87 -4.34
C CYS A 52 -9.51 8.28 -3.84
N THR A 53 -8.72 8.93 -4.69
CA THR A 53 -7.46 9.58 -4.32
C THR A 53 -7.68 11.09 -4.16
N ASN A 54 -6.62 11.80 -3.81
CA ASN A 54 -6.59 13.25 -3.59
C ASN A 54 -6.65 14.10 -4.89
N ARG A 55 -6.87 13.46 -6.05
CA ARG A 55 -6.98 14.10 -7.38
C ARG A 55 -5.70 14.75 -7.92
N SER A 56 -4.54 14.54 -7.31
CA SER A 56 -3.27 15.11 -7.79
C SER A 56 -2.58 14.22 -8.84
N CYS A 57 -2.89 12.92 -8.85
CA CYS A 57 -2.41 11.96 -9.85
C CYS A 57 -3.39 10.78 -10.04
N LEU A 58 -3.22 9.99 -11.10
CA LEU A 58 -3.92 8.71 -11.27
C LEU A 58 -3.01 7.53 -10.90
N ILE A 59 -3.47 6.70 -9.96
CA ILE A 59 -2.81 5.44 -9.57
C ILE A 59 -3.05 4.33 -10.61
N THR A 60 -2.44 3.17 -10.42
CA THR A 60 -2.56 2.02 -11.32
C THR A 60 -3.99 1.47 -11.37
N PHE A 61 -4.55 1.39 -12.59
CA PHE A 61 -5.89 0.87 -12.83
C PHE A 61 -5.95 -0.66 -12.67
N LYS A 62 -7.03 -1.15 -12.05
CA LYS A 62 -7.30 -2.58 -11.99
C LYS A 62 -7.66 -3.09 -13.40
N PRO A 63 -7.02 -4.17 -13.89
CA PRO A 63 -7.17 -4.62 -15.28
C PRO A 63 -8.54 -5.23 -15.58
N GLY A 64 -9.37 -5.52 -14.57
CA GLY A 64 -10.63 -6.25 -14.71
C GLY A 64 -11.60 -5.68 -15.76
N ALA A 65 -11.67 -4.35 -15.88
CA ALA A 65 -12.49 -3.67 -16.88
C ALA A 65 -12.01 -3.88 -18.32
N PHE A 66 -10.71 -4.18 -18.48
CA PHE A 66 -10.00 -4.22 -19.76
C PHE A 66 -9.80 -5.65 -20.27
N ILE A 67 -9.97 -6.66 -19.42
CA ILE A 67 -9.92 -8.09 -19.79
C ILE A 67 -10.83 -8.45 -20.98
N PRO A 68 -12.08 -7.93 -21.08
CA PRO A 68 -12.95 -8.25 -22.21
C PRO A 68 -12.41 -7.83 -23.59
N GLY A 69 -11.45 -6.90 -23.66
CA GLY A 69 -10.87 -6.40 -24.91
C GLY A 69 -11.87 -5.64 -25.80
N VAL A 70 -12.95 -5.10 -25.21
CA VAL A 70 -13.97 -4.31 -25.92
C VAL A 70 -13.67 -2.80 -25.82
N PRO A 71 -14.19 -1.97 -26.73
CA PRO A 71 -14.05 -0.52 -26.63
C PRO A 71 -14.57 0.03 -25.30
N VAL A 72 -13.86 1.00 -24.75
CA VAL A 72 -14.27 1.72 -23.52
C VAL A 72 -14.44 3.20 -23.84
N GLN A 73 -15.36 3.87 -23.15
CA GLN A 73 -15.46 5.32 -23.18
C GLN A 73 -14.90 5.88 -21.87
N PRO A 74 -13.70 6.49 -21.89
CA PRO A 74 -13.16 7.11 -20.69
C PRO A 74 -14.00 8.33 -20.31
N VAL A 75 -14.26 8.50 -19.02
CA VAL A 75 -15.00 9.63 -18.48
C VAL A 75 -14.20 10.17 -17.31
N VAL A 76 -13.88 11.46 -17.36
CA VAL A 76 -13.13 12.14 -16.30
C VAL A 76 -14.06 13.12 -15.57
N LEU A 77 -13.89 13.20 -14.26
CA LEU A 77 -14.69 14.06 -13.38
C LEU A 77 -13.78 15.13 -12.79
N ARG A 78 -14.17 16.40 -12.89
CA ARG A 78 -13.52 17.51 -12.19
C ARG A 78 -14.48 18.11 -11.19
N TYR A 79 -13.92 18.53 -10.07
CA TYR A 79 -14.66 19.16 -9.00
C TYR A 79 -14.00 20.50 -8.69
N PRO A 80 -14.34 21.56 -9.46
CA PRO A 80 -13.68 22.87 -9.38
C PRO A 80 -14.12 23.68 -8.15
N ASN A 81 -14.51 23.01 -7.07
CA ASN A 81 -14.94 23.65 -5.83
C ASN A 81 -13.73 24.09 -5.01
N LYS A 82 -13.89 25.20 -4.28
CA LYS A 82 -12.82 25.78 -3.45
C LYS A 82 -12.39 24.84 -2.31
N LEU A 83 -13.33 24.09 -1.75
CA LEU A 83 -13.05 23.08 -0.73
C LEU A 83 -13.44 21.71 -1.30
N ASP A 84 -12.55 20.74 -1.15
CA ASP A 84 -12.89 19.35 -1.39
C ASP A 84 -13.71 18.79 -0.23
N THR A 85 -15.01 18.72 -0.42
CA THR A 85 -15.93 18.15 0.58
C THR A 85 -16.59 16.87 0.09
N ILE A 86 -16.13 16.30 -1.01
CA ILE A 86 -16.78 15.19 -1.71
C ILE A 86 -15.87 13.96 -1.83
N THR A 87 -14.55 14.16 -1.74
CA THR A 87 -13.58 13.08 -1.77
C THR A 87 -13.56 12.40 -0.41
N TRP A 88 -14.10 11.18 -0.34
CA TRP A 88 -13.98 10.33 0.84
C TRP A 88 -12.80 9.37 0.64
N THR A 89 -11.70 9.67 1.32
CA THR A 89 -10.52 8.81 1.41
C THR A 89 -10.43 8.17 2.79
N TRP A 90 -9.53 7.20 2.94
CA TRP A 90 -9.30 6.51 4.21
C TRP A 90 -8.77 7.42 5.32
N GLN A 91 -7.95 8.40 4.96
CA GLN A 91 -7.38 9.40 5.89
C GLN A 91 -8.18 10.71 5.93
N GLY A 92 -9.30 10.77 5.19
CA GLY A 92 -10.15 11.94 5.12
C GLY A 92 -11.20 11.99 6.24
N PRO A 93 -11.92 13.11 6.37
CA PRO A 93 -13.03 13.21 7.30
C PRO A 93 -14.07 12.10 7.06
N GLY A 94 -14.80 11.72 8.12
CA GLY A 94 -15.80 10.65 8.01
C GLY A 94 -16.90 10.98 7.00
N ALA A 95 -17.56 9.98 6.44
CA ALA A 95 -18.58 10.18 5.39
C ALA A 95 -19.71 11.15 5.81
N LEU A 96 -20.10 11.16 7.08
CA LEU A 96 -21.10 12.10 7.62
C LEU A 96 -20.55 13.53 7.74
N GLU A 97 -19.28 13.67 8.07
CA GLU A 97 -18.60 14.96 8.15
C GLU A 97 -18.42 15.55 6.75
N ILE A 98 -17.96 14.75 5.79
CA ILE A 98 -17.90 15.10 4.36
C ILE A 98 -19.27 15.55 3.85
N LEU A 99 -20.33 14.79 4.17
CA LEU A 99 -21.70 15.16 3.80
C LEU A 99 -22.10 16.49 4.43
N TRP A 100 -21.84 16.68 5.72
CA TRP A 100 -22.12 17.93 6.42
C TRP A 100 -21.38 19.11 5.78
N LEU A 101 -20.09 18.97 5.53
CA LEU A 101 -19.25 19.99 4.89
C LEU A 101 -19.76 20.31 3.47
N THR A 102 -20.17 19.31 2.70
CA THR A 102 -20.79 19.48 1.38
C THR A 102 -22.10 20.25 1.47
N LEU A 103 -22.95 19.96 2.46
CA LEU A 103 -24.21 20.67 2.69
C LEU A 103 -24.00 22.11 3.19
N CYS A 104 -22.86 22.40 3.82
CA CYS A 104 -22.46 23.75 4.17
C CYS A 104 -21.97 24.58 2.96
N GLN A 105 -21.70 23.94 1.80
CA GLN A 105 -21.42 24.66 0.57
C GLN A 105 -22.73 25.05 -0.13
N LEU A 106 -22.92 26.35 -0.37
CA LEU A 106 -24.09 26.87 -1.11
C LEU A 106 -24.21 26.26 -2.51
N HIS A 107 -23.07 25.93 -3.13
CA HIS A 107 -23.00 25.37 -4.47
C HIS A 107 -21.85 24.37 -4.57
N ASN A 108 -22.15 23.19 -5.12
CA ASN A 108 -21.18 22.14 -5.41
C ASN A 108 -21.22 21.86 -6.92
N SER A 109 -20.13 22.17 -7.62
CA SER A 109 -19.98 21.96 -9.06
C SER A 109 -19.31 20.62 -9.34
N VAL A 110 -19.77 19.92 -10.37
CA VAL A 110 -19.07 18.79 -10.97
C VAL A 110 -19.05 18.98 -12.48
N GLU A 111 -17.88 18.81 -13.08
CA GLU A 111 -17.71 18.75 -14.52
C GLU A 111 -17.48 17.30 -14.91
N ILE A 112 -18.24 16.82 -15.87
CA ILE A 112 -18.11 15.47 -16.41
C ILE A 112 -17.71 15.61 -17.86
N GLU A 113 -16.54 15.11 -18.21
CA GLU A 113 -16.05 15.10 -19.58
C GLU A 113 -16.01 13.68 -20.11
N PHE A 114 -16.79 13.46 -21.17
CA PHE A 114 -16.80 12.20 -21.91
C PHE A 114 -15.75 12.29 -23.01
N LEU A 115 -14.69 11.49 -22.86
CA LEU A 115 -13.64 11.42 -23.86
C LEU A 115 -14.11 10.57 -25.07
N PRO A 116 -13.43 10.68 -26.22
CA PRO A 116 -13.69 9.83 -27.36
C PRO A 116 -13.61 8.34 -27.00
N VAL A 117 -14.42 7.51 -27.66
CA VAL A 117 -14.39 6.06 -27.45
C VAL A 117 -13.00 5.53 -27.80
N TYR A 118 -12.36 4.88 -26.83
CA TYR A 118 -11.07 4.25 -26.99
C TYR A 118 -11.26 2.83 -27.52
N ILE A 119 -10.68 2.56 -28.69
CA ILE A 119 -10.76 1.26 -29.36
C ILE A 119 -9.42 0.54 -29.14
N PRO A 120 -9.40 -0.62 -28.46
CA PRO A 120 -8.15 -1.31 -28.17
C PRO A 120 -7.53 -1.91 -29.42
N SER A 121 -6.22 -1.77 -29.54
CA SER A 121 -5.40 -2.44 -30.54
C SER A 121 -5.36 -3.96 -30.32
N GLU A 122 -4.86 -4.70 -31.31
CA GLU A 122 -4.68 -6.16 -31.17
C GLU A 122 -3.72 -6.54 -30.03
N GLU A 123 -2.75 -5.69 -29.72
CA GLU A 123 -1.83 -5.88 -28.60
C GLU A 123 -2.53 -5.66 -27.26
N GLU A 124 -3.32 -4.58 -27.15
CA GLU A 124 -4.10 -4.25 -25.95
C GLU A 124 -5.19 -5.29 -25.66
N ARG A 125 -5.79 -5.87 -26.70
CA ARG A 125 -6.74 -7.00 -26.56
C ARG A 125 -6.10 -8.23 -25.95
N LYS A 126 -4.79 -8.44 -26.16
CA LYS A 126 -4.03 -9.56 -25.60
C LYS A 126 -3.42 -9.22 -24.24
N ASN A 127 -3.20 -7.93 -23.96
CA ASN A 127 -2.59 -7.45 -22.73
C ASN A 127 -3.51 -6.41 -22.03
N PRO A 128 -4.39 -6.87 -21.12
CA PRO A 128 -5.31 -5.99 -20.38
C PRO A 128 -4.61 -4.93 -19.52
N VAL A 129 -3.39 -5.21 -19.04
CA VAL A 129 -2.60 -4.25 -18.23
C VAL A 129 -2.12 -3.11 -19.11
N LEU A 130 -1.60 -3.42 -20.30
CA LEU A 130 -1.22 -2.40 -21.29
C LEU A 130 -2.41 -1.54 -21.67
N TYR A 131 -3.57 -2.17 -21.92
CA TYR A 131 -4.80 -1.47 -22.26
C TYR A 131 -5.21 -0.50 -21.12
N ALA A 132 -5.22 -0.99 -19.87
CA ALA A 132 -5.52 -0.17 -18.70
C ALA A 132 -4.57 1.03 -18.58
N ASN A 133 -3.27 0.82 -18.78
CA ASN A 133 -2.24 1.85 -18.68
C ASN A 133 -2.38 2.93 -19.77
N ASN A 134 -2.69 2.53 -21.00
CA ASN A 134 -2.90 3.50 -22.08
C ASN A 134 -4.16 4.34 -21.87
N VAL A 135 -5.26 3.71 -21.44
CA VAL A 135 -6.50 4.44 -21.10
C VAL A 135 -6.25 5.38 -19.91
N ARG A 136 -5.54 4.93 -18.88
CA ARG A 136 -5.12 5.77 -17.75
C ARG A 136 -4.36 7.01 -18.21
N ARG A 137 -3.41 6.86 -19.13
CA ARG A 137 -2.64 7.99 -19.67
C ARG A 137 -3.52 8.99 -20.41
N VAL A 138 -4.47 8.53 -21.23
CA VAL A 138 -5.44 9.40 -21.91
C VAL A 138 -6.30 10.18 -20.91
N MET A 139 -6.74 9.52 -19.84
CA MET A 139 -7.51 10.17 -18.77
C MET A 139 -6.66 11.19 -17.99
N ALA A 140 -5.40 10.86 -17.68
CA ALA A 140 -4.48 11.74 -16.98
C ALA A 140 -4.17 13.01 -17.79
N GLU A 141 -3.95 12.87 -19.09
CA GLU A 141 -3.75 13.98 -20.02
C GLU A 141 -4.96 14.91 -20.06
N ALA A 142 -6.18 14.36 -20.16
CA ALA A 142 -7.40 15.15 -20.11
C ALA A 142 -7.56 15.89 -18.77
N LEU A 143 -7.24 15.23 -17.65
CA LEU A 143 -7.30 15.83 -16.32
C LEU A 143 -6.20 16.86 -16.06
N GLY A 144 -5.10 16.84 -16.82
CA GLY A 144 -3.92 17.66 -16.57
C GLY A 144 -3.11 17.23 -15.35
N VAL A 145 -3.15 15.94 -15.00
CA VAL A 145 -2.47 15.36 -13.82
C VAL A 145 -1.43 14.32 -14.23
N SER A 146 -0.54 13.97 -13.31
CA SER A 146 0.46 12.92 -13.51
C SER A 146 -0.13 11.52 -13.28
N VAL A 147 0.64 10.49 -13.65
CA VAL A 147 0.36 9.10 -13.30
C VAL A 147 1.42 8.60 -12.32
N THR A 148 1.02 7.73 -11.40
CA THR A 148 1.93 7.00 -10.51
C THR A 148 1.74 5.50 -10.66
N ASP A 149 2.80 4.72 -10.53
CA ASP A 149 2.72 3.25 -10.61
C ASP A 149 2.33 2.59 -9.28
N TYR A 150 2.08 3.39 -8.24
CA TYR A 150 1.44 2.89 -7.02
C TYR A 150 0.08 2.27 -7.31
N THR A 151 -0.19 1.14 -6.68
CA THR A 151 -1.51 0.52 -6.70
C THR A 151 -2.30 0.90 -5.46
N PHE A 152 -3.57 0.52 -5.44
CA PHE A 152 -4.41 0.64 -4.26
C PHE A 152 -3.78 -0.01 -3.02
N GLU A 153 -3.18 -1.17 -3.18
CA GLU A 153 -2.52 -1.93 -2.11
C GLU A 153 -1.25 -1.20 -1.59
N ASP A 154 -0.52 -0.49 -2.47
CA ASP A 154 0.61 0.35 -2.06
C ASP A 154 0.14 1.56 -1.24
N CYS A 155 -0.95 2.20 -1.66
CA CYS A 155 -1.58 3.26 -0.85
C CYS A 155 -2.07 2.73 0.49
N GLN A 156 -2.64 1.53 0.56
CA GLN A 156 -3.05 0.94 1.84
C GLN A 156 -1.85 0.72 2.76
N LEU A 157 -0.73 0.24 2.24
CA LEU A 157 0.50 0.07 3.01
C LEU A 157 1.04 1.40 3.52
N ALA A 158 1.17 2.40 2.64
CA ALA A 158 1.69 3.73 3.00
C ALA A 158 0.80 4.46 4.02
N LEU A 159 -0.51 4.24 3.98
CA LEU A 159 -1.48 4.97 4.79
C LEU A 159 -2.03 4.17 5.96
N ALA A 160 -1.51 2.97 6.20
CA ALA A 160 -2.02 2.11 7.25
C ALA A 160 -1.91 2.79 8.61
N GLU A 161 -3.05 2.88 9.28
CA GLU A 161 -3.11 3.33 10.65
C GLU A 161 -2.68 2.19 11.58
N GLY A 162 -1.72 2.48 12.45
CA GLY A 162 -1.16 1.58 13.45
C GLY A 162 -0.27 2.39 14.39
N GLN A 163 0.21 1.78 15.46
CA GLN A 163 1.14 2.46 16.37
C GLN A 163 2.47 2.79 15.69
N LEU A 164 2.83 2.06 14.62
CA LEU A 164 3.96 2.37 13.74
C LEU A 164 3.43 2.88 12.40
N ARG A 165 3.49 4.19 12.18
CA ARG A 165 3.24 4.77 10.85
C ARG A 165 4.49 4.61 10.00
N LEU A 166 4.34 4.19 8.74
CA LEU A 166 5.47 4.11 7.83
C LEU A 166 5.91 5.52 7.40
N PRO A 167 7.22 5.82 7.44
CA PRO A 167 7.73 7.09 6.96
C PRO A 167 7.72 7.15 5.42
N SER A 168 7.83 8.36 4.87
CA SER A 168 7.75 8.61 3.42
C SER A 168 8.89 7.98 2.61
N ASP A 169 10.04 7.75 3.24
CA ASP A 169 11.25 7.17 2.66
C ASP A 169 11.34 5.64 2.85
N THR A 170 10.26 5.00 3.30
CA THR A 170 10.25 3.55 3.55
C THR A 170 10.58 2.72 2.30
N CYS A 171 11.48 1.76 2.45
CA CYS A 171 11.75 0.77 1.38
C CYS A 171 10.64 -0.28 1.24
N LEU A 172 9.64 -0.31 2.15
CA LEU A 172 8.61 -1.34 2.16
C LEU A 172 7.65 -1.26 0.98
N LEU A 173 7.47 -0.08 0.37
CA LEU A 173 6.69 0.06 -0.85
C LEU A 173 7.35 -0.65 -2.03
N GLU A 174 8.67 -0.55 -2.14
CA GLU A 174 9.41 -1.26 -3.19
C GLU A 174 9.45 -2.76 -2.90
N PHE A 175 9.66 -3.15 -1.64
CA PHE A 175 9.56 -4.54 -1.22
C PHE A 175 8.18 -5.15 -1.56
N ALA A 176 7.08 -4.44 -1.29
CA ALA A 176 5.72 -4.88 -1.62
C ALA A 176 5.49 -5.06 -3.13
N LYS A 177 6.10 -4.21 -3.97
CA LYS A 177 6.08 -4.40 -5.43
C LYS A 177 6.85 -5.66 -5.85
N LEU A 178 8.00 -5.91 -5.25
CA LEU A 178 8.82 -7.09 -5.57
C LEU A 178 8.14 -8.39 -5.13
N VAL A 179 7.52 -8.42 -3.93
CA VAL A 179 6.70 -9.55 -3.45
C VAL A 179 5.61 -9.90 -4.48
N ARG A 180 4.86 -8.90 -4.95
CA ARG A 180 3.83 -9.11 -5.99
C ARG A 180 4.41 -9.55 -7.33
N SER A 181 5.57 -9.01 -7.69
CA SER A 181 6.28 -9.37 -8.94
C SER A 181 6.80 -10.80 -8.94
N LEU A 182 7.11 -11.36 -7.77
CA LEU A 182 7.38 -12.80 -7.59
C LEU A 182 6.12 -13.67 -7.65
N GLY A 183 4.93 -13.07 -7.76
CA GLY A 183 3.66 -13.77 -7.77
C GLY A 183 3.17 -14.18 -6.38
N LEU A 184 3.84 -13.72 -5.32
CA LEU A 184 3.40 -13.92 -3.95
C LEU A 184 2.23 -12.98 -3.67
N LYS A 185 1.07 -13.55 -3.34
CA LYS A 185 -0.14 -12.77 -3.04
C LYS A 185 -0.21 -12.51 -1.53
N PRO A 186 -0.32 -11.25 -1.08
CA PRO A 186 -0.38 -10.93 0.35
C PRO A 186 -1.47 -11.70 1.10
N GLU A 187 -2.62 -11.96 0.46
CA GLU A 187 -3.73 -12.66 1.13
C GLU A 187 -3.46 -14.15 1.38
N THR A 188 -2.63 -14.78 0.55
CA THR A 188 -2.20 -16.18 0.79
C THR A 188 -0.97 -16.24 1.68
N LEU A 189 -0.15 -15.20 1.65
CA LEU A 189 1.06 -15.11 2.44
C LEU A 189 0.78 -14.92 3.92
N GLU A 190 -0.34 -14.29 4.29
CA GLU A 190 -0.72 -14.13 5.71
C GLU A 190 -0.79 -15.49 6.42
N ASP A 191 -1.39 -16.49 5.78
CA ASP A 191 -1.48 -17.87 6.30
C ASP A 191 -0.12 -18.59 6.29
N ASP A 192 0.78 -18.19 5.38
CA ASP A 192 2.12 -18.77 5.25
C ASP A 192 3.17 -18.07 6.14
N LEU A 193 2.85 -16.95 6.79
CA LEU A 193 3.80 -16.22 7.66
C LEU A 193 4.34 -17.11 8.77
N ASP A 194 3.49 -17.94 9.38
CA ASP A 194 3.91 -18.90 10.41
C ASP A 194 4.87 -19.95 9.85
N LYS A 195 4.68 -20.38 8.59
CA LYS A 195 5.60 -21.30 7.90
C LYS A 195 6.96 -20.63 7.71
N TYR A 196 6.99 -19.39 7.22
CA TYR A 196 8.22 -18.64 7.00
C TYR A 196 8.95 -18.38 8.33
N ALA A 197 8.24 -17.95 9.36
CA ALA A 197 8.80 -17.72 10.69
C ALA A 197 9.37 -19.01 11.31
N ALA A 198 8.61 -20.11 11.29
CA ALA A 198 9.07 -21.40 11.80
C ALA A 198 10.26 -21.96 11.00
N SER A 199 10.33 -21.69 9.70
CA SER A 199 11.48 -22.04 8.86
C SER A 199 12.71 -21.24 9.25
N ALA A 200 12.57 -19.91 9.42
CA ALA A 200 13.65 -19.01 9.84
C ALA A 200 14.23 -19.41 11.20
N MET A 201 13.39 -19.71 12.20
CA MET A 201 13.83 -20.18 13.52
C MET A 201 14.59 -21.51 13.49
N LYS A 202 14.33 -22.38 12.51
CA LYS A 202 15.02 -23.67 12.36
C LYS A 202 16.37 -23.56 11.65
N MET A 203 16.65 -22.42 11.01
CA MET A 203 17.91 -22.25 10.29
C MET A 203 19.05 -22.19 11.30
N LYS A 204 20.08 -23.02 11.07
CA LYS A 204 21.28 -23.03 11.92
C LYS A 204 22.16 -21.78 11.73
N LYS A 205 21.97 -21.08 10.61
CA LYS A 205 22.62 -19.81 10.30
C LYS A 205 21.57 -18.73 10.31
N GLU A 206 21.85 -17.64 11.01
CA GLU A 206 21.01 -16.43 11.01
C GLU A 206 21.12 -15.67 9.67
N LYS A 207 22.33 -15.69 9.07
CA LYS A 207 22.62 -15.02 7.81
C LYS A 207 22.76 -16.01 6.66
N VAL A 208 22.18 -15.67 5.51
CA VAL A 208 22.13 -16.52 4.31
C VAL A 208 22.58 -15.76 3.06
N ASP A 209 23.21 -16.47 2.13
CA ASP A 209 23.52 -15.93 0.79
C ASP A 209 22.29 -16.00 -0.14
N LEU A 210 22.40 -15.41 -1.34
CA LEU A 210 21.32 -15.39 -2.34
C LEU A 210 20.82 -16.80 -2.73
N LYS A 211 21.69 -17.80 -2.77
CA LYS A 211 21.31 -19.17 -3.14
C LYS A 211 20.54 -19.85 -2.01
N GLU A 212 21.01 -19.65 -0.78
CA GLU A 212 20.34 -20.12 0.43
C GLU A 212 18.96 -19.41 0.59
N PHE A 213 18.87 -18.11 0.28
CA PHE A 213 17.61 -17.36 0.29
C PHE A 213 16.62 -17.83 -0.79
N SER A 214 17.11 -18.08 -2.00
CA SER A 214 16.33 -18.71 -3.09
C SER A 214 15.76 -20.07 -2.67
N ALA A 215 16.57 -20.90 -2.01
CA ALA A 215 16.11 -22.19 -1.50
C ALA A 215 15.10 -22.03 -0.36
N TYR A 216 15.28 -21.05 0.52
CA TYR A 216 14.36 -20.74 1.61
C TYR A 216 12.97 -20.33 1.11
N LEU A 217 12.90 -19.51 0.05
CA LEU A 217 11.62 -19.10 -0.54
C LEU A 217 11.00 -20.16 -1.44
N GLU A 218 11.76 -21.20 -1.82
CA GLU A 218 11.37 -22.16 -2.87
C GLU A 218 11.17 -21.48 -4.24
N PHE A 219 11.92 -20.40 -4.51
CA PHE A 219 11.87 -19.64 -5.77
C PHE A 219 13.21 -19.68 -6.52
N PRO A 220 13.23 -19.82 -7.86
CA PRO A 220 14.46 -19.77 -8.62
C PRO A 220 15.10 -18.37 -8.55
N VAL A 221 16.43 -18.33 -8.57
CA VAL A 221 17.18 -17.07 -8.71
C VAL A 221 16.73 -16.36 -9.99
N SER A 222 16.28 -15.12 -9.82
CA SER A 222 15.78 -14.25 -10.87
C SER A 222 16.17 -12.82 -10.53
N HIS A 223 16.16 -11.93 -11.53
CA HIS A 223 16.43 -10.50 -11.32
C HIS A 223 15.54 -9.87 -10.23
N THR A 224 14.27 -10.30 -10.16
CA THR A 224 13.33 -9.84 -9.12
C THR A 224 13.76 -10.31 -7.73
N LEU A 225 14.22 -11.55 -7.60
CA LEU A 225 14.72 -12.09 -6.33
C LEU A 225 16.04 -11.42 -5.91
N GLU A 226 16.94 -11.16 -6.87
CA GLU A 226 18.18 -10.40 -6.65
C GLU A 226 17.89 -8.98 -6.17
N SER A 227 16.92 -8.31 -6.79
CA SER A 227 16.49 -6.97 -6.39
C SER A 227 15.89 -6.97 -4.97
N MET A 228 15.14 -8.02 -4.61
CA MET A 228 14.59 -8.19 -3.26
C MET A 228 15.70 -8.44 -2.24
N PHE A 229 16.64 -9.32 -2.55
CA PHE A 229 17.80 -9.59 -1.71
C PHE A 229 18.61 -8.32 -1.43
N ALA A 230 18.83 -7.50 -2.47
CA ALA A 230 19.56 -6.25 -2.37
C ALA A 230 18.88 -5.17 -1.48
N LEU A 231 17.59 -5.31 -1.15
CA LEU A 231 16.93 -4.42 -0.17
C LEU A 231 17.35 -4.71 1.27
N PHE A 232 17.74 -5.95 1.57
CA PHE A 232 18.17 -6.39 2.90
C PHE A 232 19.70 -6.46 3.01
N ASP A 233 20.43 -6.67 1.91
CA ASP A 233 21.89 -6.60 1.84
C ASP A 233 22.38 -5.14 1.82
N GLU A 234 22.22 -4.45 2.95
CA GLU A 234 22.53 -3.03 3.10
C GLU A 234 24.03 -2.73 2.95
N ASN A 235 24.89 -3.63 3.45
CA ASN A 235 26.35 -3.47 3.46
C ASN A 235 27.04 -4.11 2.24
N GLU A 236 26.28 -4.69 1.31
CA GLU A 236 26.77 -5.32 0.08
C GLU A 236 27.80 -6.43 0.35
N ASP A 237 27.63 -7.15 1.46
CA ASP A 237 28.48 -8.29 1.82
C ASP A 237 27.96 -9.62 1.26
N GLY A 238 26.79 -9.60 0.60
CA GLY A 238 26.19 -10.74 -0.06
C GLY A 238 25.48 -11.70 0.89
N ILE A 239 25.19 -11.27 2.13
CA ILE A 239 24.44 -12.05 3.11
C ILE A 239 23.32 -11.22 3.76
N ILE A 240 22.17 -11.85 4.02
CA ILE A 240 21.02 -11.19 4.67
C ILE A 240 20.53 -11.99 5.86
N ASP A 241 19.88 -11.31 6.80
CA ASP A 241 19.14 -11.96 7.87
C ASP A 241 17.71 -12.30 7.40
N VAL A 242 17.37 -13.58 7.39
CA VAL A 242 16.06 -14.04 6.91
C VAL A 242 14.92 -13.56 7.81
N ARG A 243 15.20 -13.27 9.09
CA ARG A 243 14.21 -12.72 10.03
C ARG A 243 13.72 -11.35 9.55
N GLU A 244 14.59 -10.54 8.95
CA GLU A 244 14.20 -9.24 8.41
C GLU A 244 13.20 -9.38 7.26
N PHE A 245 13.42 -10.36 6.38
CA PHE A 245 12.47 -10.69 5.32
C PHE A 245 11.09 -11.04 5.90
N VAL A 246 11.04 -11.89 6.94
CA VAL A 246 9.77 -12.31 7.56
C VAL A 246 9.04 -11.13 8.21
N ILE A 247 9.78 -10.23 8.88
CA ILE A 247 9.21 -9.01 9.48
C ILE A 247 8.65 -8.10 8.40
N ALA A 248 9.44 -7.77 7.37
CA ALA A 248 9.00 -6.92 6.27
C ALA A 248 7.78 -7.52 5.55
N LEU A 249 7.77 -8.84 5.34
CA LEU A 249 6.64 -9.56 4.75
C LEU A 249 5.38 -9.46 5.62
N SER A 250 5.53 -9.56 6.94
CA SER A 250 4.42 -9.38 7.89
C SER A 250 3.81 -7.99 7.78
N VAL A 251 4.61 -6.92 7.67
CA VAL A 251 4.10 -5.55 7.46
C VAL A 251 3.33 -5.44 6.15
N VAL A 252 3.86 -5.98 5.05
CA VAL A 252 3.18 -5.93 3.75
C VAL A 252 1.87 -6.71 3.75
N CYS A 253 1.81 -7.84 4.46
CA CYS A 253 0.59 -8.66 4.53
C CYS A 253 -0.46 -8.08 5.51
N LYS A 254 -0.01 -7.43 6.58
CA LYS A 254 -0.87 -6.96 7.69
C LYS A 254 -0.56 -5.51 8.08
N PRO A 255 -0.69 -4.54 7.16
CA PRO A 255 -0.15 -3.19 7.36
C PRO A 255 -0.79 -2.43 8.54
N SER A 256 -2.04 -2.73 8.91
CA SER A 256 -2.74 -2.11 10.06
C SER A 256 -2.58 -2.87 11.39
N LYS A 257 -1.81 -3.96 11.43
CA LYS A 257 -1.67 -4.82 12.62
C LYS A 257 -0.23 -4.81 13.13
N THR A 258 0.31 -3.61 13.33
CA THR A 258 1.71 -3.39 13.70
C THR A 258 2.15 -4.15 14.95
N LEU A 259 1.28 -4.26 15.97
CA LEU A 259 1.58 -5.07 17.17
C LEU A 259 1.69 -6.57 16.89
N GLU A 260 0.88 -7.14 15.98
CA GLU A 260 1.04 -8.55 15.58
C GLU A 260 2.39 -8.77 14.87
N THR A 261 2.83 -7.80 14.05
CA THR A 261 4.15 -7.86 13.41
C THR A 261 5.28 -7.75 14.43
N ILE A 262 5.17 -6.85 15.42
CA ILE A 262 6.15 -6.75 16.50
C ILE A 262 6.17 -8.05 17.33
N GLN A 263 5.01 -8.64 17.63
CA GLN A 263 4.95 -9.92 18.34
C GLN A 263 5.69 -11.03 17.59
N LEU A 264 5.45 -11.14 16.28
CA LEU A 264 6.16 -12.08 15.42
C LEU A 264 7.67 -11.83 15.45
N ALA A 265 8.08 -10.57 15.42
CA ALA A 265 9.48 -10.18 15.47
C ALA A 265 10.14 -10.54 16.81
N PHE A 266 9.45 -10.33 17.94
CA PHE A 266 9.92 -10.80 19.25
C PHE A 266 10.13 -12.31 19.26
N GLN A 267 9.21 -13.10 18.68
CA GLN A 267 9.38 -14.55 18.59
C GLN A 267 10.61 -14.96 17.76
N LEU A 268 11.02 -14.15 16.77
CA LEU A 268 12.17 -14.41 15.91
C LEU A 268 13.52 -14.03 16.55
N TYR A 269 13.53 -13.07 17.47
CA TYR A 269 14.75 -12.54 18.08
C TYR A 269 14.92 -12.93 19.56
N GLN A 270 13.88 -13.39 20.23
CA GLN A 270 13.93 -13.71 21.65
C GLN A 270 15.00 -14.76 21.98
N SER A 271 15.63 -14.55 23.15
CA SER A 271 16.52 -15.50 23.78
C SER A 271 15.77 -16.75 24.28
N GLU A 272 16.50 -17.72 24.84
CA GLU A 272 15.89 -18.89 25.51
C GLU A 272 14.94 -18.49 26.66
N ASN A 273 15.11 -17.29 27.23
CA ASN A 273 14.28 -16.75 28.30
C ASN A 273 13.05 -15.98 27.80
N GLY A 274 12.86 -15.84 26.47
CA GLY A 274 11.76 -15.07 25.90
C GLY A 274 11.95 -13.55 25.94
N THR A 275 13.20 -13.09 26.09
CA THR A 275 13.58 -11.68 26.19
C THR A 275 14.38 -11.24 24.96
N ILE A 276 14.33 -9.95 24.63
CA ILE A 276 15.18 -9.31 23.62
C ILE A 276 15.97 -8.15 24.24
N ILE A 277 17.10 -7.79 23.63
CA ILE A 277 17.91 -6.63 24.03
C ILE A 277 17.63 -5.41 23.15
N GLU A 278 18.21 -4.25 23.51
CA GLU A 278 18.03 -2.98 22.78
C GLU A 278 18.43 -3.10 21.30
N GLU A 279 19.53 -3.80 21.02
CA GLU A 279 20.00 -4.03 19.64
C GLU A 279 18.96 -4.80 18.81
N ASP A 280 18.34 -5.82 19.38
CA ASP A 280 17.29 -6.59 18.69
C ASP A 280 16.07 -5.72 18.39
N LEU A 281 15.62 -4.92 19.37
CA LEU A 281 14.49 -4.01 19.17
C LEU A 281 14.78 -3.00 18.06
N ALA A 282 16.03 -2.50 17.97
CA ALA A 282 16.46 -1.62 16.90
C ALA A 282 16.34 -2.30 15.53
N HIS A 283 16.84 -3.52 15.37
CA HIS A 283 16.72 -4.28 14.11
C HIS A 283 15.26 -4.55 13.73
N ILE A 284 14.43 -4.91 14.71
CA ILE A 284 13.00 -5.17 14.52
C ILE A 284 12.30 -3.93 13.98
N LEU A 285 12.43 -2.79 14.67
CA LEU A 285 11.72 -1.56 14.29
C LEU A 285 12.27 -0.95 13.01
N LYS A 286 13.59 -1.01 12.81
CA LYS A 286 14.24 -0.59 11.55
C LYS A 286 13.64 -1.33 10.35
N THR A 287 13.45 -2.64 10.48
CA THR A 287 12.89 -3.48 9.42
C THR A 287 11.39 -3.27 9.27
N ALA A 288 10.64 -3.24 10.38
CA ALA A 288 9.20 -3.05 10.36
C ALA A 288 8.78 -1.68 9.78
N MET A 289 9.66 -0.69 9.86
CA MET A 289 9.44 0.64 9.28
C MET A 289 10.10 0.81 7.90
N GLY A 290 11.02 -0.09 7.52
CA GLY A 290 11.76 -0.02 6.26
C GLY A 290 12.70 1.17 6.16
N VAL A 291 13.36 1.56 7.26
CA VAL A 291 14.28 2.70 7.34
C VAL A 291 15.73 2.26 7.47
N SER A 292 16.68 3.14 7.17
CA SER A 292 18.13 2.87 7.27
C SER A 292 18.63 2.88 8.71
N GLN A 293 18.09 3.80 9.51
CA GLN A 293 18.49 4.02 10.89
C GLN A 293 17.26 4.35 11.71
N ILE A 294 17.30 3.93 12.97
CA ILE A 294 16.28 4.26 13.96
C ILE A 294 16.92 4.33 15.34
N ASN A 295 16.60 5.37 16.11
CA ASN A 295 17.02 5.47 17.49
C ASN A 295 15.89 4.91 18.38
N VAL A 296 16.17 3.81 19.06
CA VAL A 296 15.20 3.15 19.95
C VAL A 296 15.55 3.31 21.43
N THR A 297 16.65 3.97 21.77
CA THR A 297 17.17 4.00 23.16
C THR A 297 16.16 4.58 24.14
N HIS A 298 15.47 5.66 23.76
CA HIS A 298 14.44 6.26 24.60
C HIS A 298 13.22 5.36 24.78
N LEU A 299 12.78 4.69 23.70
CA LEU A 299 11.68 3.73 23.74
C LEU A 299 12.05 2.52 24.60
N PHE A 300 13.23 1.94 24.40
CA PHE A 300 13.67 0.76 25.12
C PHE A 300 13.73 1.01 26.63
N ARG A 301 14.30 2.15 27.06
CA ARG A 301 14.34 2.54 28.47
C ARG A 301 12.95 2.80 29.07
N ALA A 302 12.01 3.28 28.27
CA ALA A 302 10.64 3.50 28.72
C ALA A 302 9.89 2.18 28.93
N VAL A 303 10.23 1.14 28.17
CA VAL A 303 9.69 -0.22 28.34
C VAL A 303 10.40 -0.97 29.47
N ASP A 304 11.72 -0.87 29.56
CA ASP A 304 12.55 -1.49 30.60
C ASP A 304 12.57 -0.69 31.91
N GLU A 305 11.40 -0.52 32.53
CA GLU A 305 11.23 0.27 33.77
C GLU A 305 12.12 -0.21 34.94
N GLU A 306 12.47 -1.49 34.95
CA GLU A 306 13.28 -2.13 35.98
C GLU A 306 14.78 -2.14 35.66
N GLU A 307 15.21 -1.54 34.53
CA GLU A 307 16.59 -1.48 34.06
C GLU A 307 17.27 -2.87 33.99
N LYS A 308 16.54 -3.88 33.51
CA LYS A 308 17.02 -5.25 33.35
C LYS A 308 18.04 -5.37 32.22
N GLY A 309 17.99 -4.47 31.24
CA GLY A 309 18.72 -4.54 29.98
C GLY A 309 18.09 -5.48 28.95
N GLU A 310 16.94 -6.07 29.27
CA GLU A 310 16.20 -6.99 28.41
C GLU A 310 14.69 -6.85 28.65
N ILE A 311 13.89 -7.02 27.59
CA ILE A 311 12.43 -6.86 27.65
C ILE A 311 11.70 -8.05 27.01
N THR A 312 10.52 -8.39 27.52
CA THR A 312 9.62 -9.36 26.89
C THR A 312 8.61 -8.66 25.98
N TYR A 313 7.93 -9.42 25.12
CA TYR A 313 6.82 -8.86 24.35
C TYR A 313 5.69 -8.35 25.25
N ASP A 314 5.44 -8.99 26.39
CA ASP A 314 4.39 -8.58 27.32
C ASP A 314 4.70 -7.20 27.96
N ASP A 315 5.98 -6.92 28.21
CA ASP A 315 6.42 -5.61 28.70
C ASP A 315 6.18 -4.54 27.62
N PHE A 316 6.61 -4.80 26.38
CA PHE A 316 6.40 -3.90 25.25
C PHE A 316 4.90 -3.67 24.97
N TYR A 317 4.10 -4.74 24.97
CA TYR A 317 2.67 -4.68 24.69
C TYR A 317 1.94 -3.84 25.75
N ARG A 318 2.23 -4.06 27.03
CA ARG A 318 1.64 -3.27 28.12
C ARG A 318 1.98 -1.78 27.99
N PHE A 319 3.23 -1.47 27.65
CA PHE A 319 3.65 -0.10 27.40
C PHE A 319 2.91 0.51 26.19
N ALA A 320 2.82 -0.20 25.07
CA ALA A 320 2.13 0.26 23.86
C ALA A 320 0.61 0.46 24.06
N GLU A 321 -0.03 -0.33 24.94
CA GLU A 321 -1.43 -0.13 25.31
C GLU A 321 -1.63 1.17 26.13
N LEU A 322 -0.68 1.50 27.01
CA LEU A 322 -0.71 2.73 27.81
C LEU A 322 -0.30 3.98 27.01
N HIS A 323 0.52 3.78 25.97
CA HIS A 323 1.06 4.83 25.11
C HIS A 323 0.74 4.57 23.62
N PRO A 324 -0.51 4.75 23.15
CA PRO A 324 -0.88 4.48 21.77
C PRO A 324 -0.09 5.27 20.71
N HIS A 325 0.48 6.41 21.11
CA HIS A 325 1.30 7.31 20.28
C HIS A 325 2.81 7.14 20.52
N PHE A 326 3.27 6.03 21.10
CA PHE A 326 4.68 5.88 21.48
C PHE A 326 5.67 6.10 20.33
N ALA A 327 5.30 5.79 19.08
CA ALA A 327 6.19 6.04 17.95
C ALA A 327 6.42 7.55 17.75
N GLU A 328 5.38 8.37 17.87
CA GLU A 328 5.48 9.84 17.82
C GLU A 328 6.31 10.37 18.98
N ASP A 329 6.07 9.85 20.18
CA ASP A 329 6.70 10.34 21.40
C ASP A 329 8.17 9.90 21.56
N TYR A 330 8.56 8.73 21.05
CA TYR A 330 9.86 8.11 21.33
C TYR A 330 10.71 7.81 20.09
N LEU A 331 10.10 7.62 18.92
CA LEU A 331 10.83 7.30 17.68
C LEU A 331 10.99 8.52 16.77
N TYR A 332 10.02 9.45 16.78
CA TYR A 332 10.01 10.65 15.93
C TYR A 332 10.38 11.95 16.66
N ALA A 333 10.62 11.90 17.97
CA ALA A 333 10.87 13.09 18.79
C ALA A 333 12.06 13.96 18.32
N ASP A 334 13.11 13.35 17.75
CA ASP A 334 14.28 14.08 17.23
C ASP A 334 14.00 14.76 15.86
N GLN A 335 13.00 14.32 15.11
CA GLN A 335 12.64 14.94 13.81
C GLN A 335 11.84 16.24 14.01
N MET A 336 11.04 16.35 15.07
CA MET A 336 10.30 17.58 15.41
C MET A 336 11.19 18.76 15.85
N GLY A 337 12.44 18.50 16.25
CA GLY A 337 13.39 19.56 16.62
C GLY A 337 13.87 20.41 15.43
N ALA A 338 13.93 19.82 14.23
CA ALA A 338 14.35 20.48 13.00
C ALA A 338 13.19 21.09 12.19
N GLU A 339 11.96 20.67 12.45
CA GLU A 339 10.75 21.17 11.76
C GLU A 339 9.97 22.24 12.56
N SER A 340 10.50 22.72 13.69
CA SER A 340 9.88 23.83 14.45
C SER A 340 10.05 25.22 13.81
N GLY A 341 10.50 25.28 12.55
CA GLY A 341 10.74 26.53 11.80
C GLY A 341 10.25 26.54 10.36
N LEU A 342 9.63 25.47 9.86
CA LEU A 342 8.84 25.56 8.63
C LEU A 342 7.39 25.74 9.05
N GLU A 343 6.87 26.96 8.86
CA GLU A 343 5.49 27.07 8.40
C GLU A 343 5.28 25.94 7.39
N THR A 344 4.18 25.20 7.56
CA THR A 344 3.64 24.32 6.54
C THR A 344 3.64 25.06 5.21
N SER A 345 4.75 24.97 4.48
CA SER A 345 4.84 25.38 3.09
C SER A 345 4.11 24.27 2.38
N SER A 346 2.79 24.40 2.46
CA SER A 346 1.83 23.91 1.49
C SER A 346 2.35 24.33 0.12
N LEU A 347 3.27 23.53 -0.42
CA LEU A 347 3.36 23.35 -1.85
C LEU A 347 1.94 23.03 -2.26
N SER A 348 1.38 23.92 -3.05
CA SER A 348 -0.04 24.13 -3.25
C SER A 348 -0.75 22.82 -3.64
N ALA A 349 -1.24 22.09 -2.65
CA ALA A 349 -2.27 21.10 -2.88
C ALA A 349 -3.48 21.85 -3.42
N PRO A 350 -4.03 21.48 -4.60
CA PRO A 350 -5.24 22.10 -5.08
C PRO A 350 -6.40 21.63 -4.19
N ASN A 351 -6.69 22.39 -3.14
CA ASN A 351 -7.95 22.36 -2.37
C ASN A 351 -8.29 21.05 -1.62
N GLY A 352 -7.34 20.15 -1.35
CA GLY A 352 -7.59 18.85 -0.71
C GLY A 352 -7.34 18.79 0.80
N ILE A 353 -8.17 18.03 1.53
CA ILE A 353 -8.00 17.66 2.96
C ILE A 353 -7.15 16.37 3.10
N CYS A 354 -6.73 15.77 1.98
CA CYS A 354 -6.08 14.46 1.91
C CYS A 354 -4.58 14.59 1.60
N THR A 355 -3.80 13.63 2.05
CA THR A 355 -2.35 13.49 1.81
C THR A 355 -1.99 13.49 0.32
N ASP A 356 -0.83 14.07 -0.04
CA ASP A 356 -0.37 14.15 -1.43
C ASP A 356 0.33 12.87 -1.92
N PHE A 357 -0.07 12.30 -3.05
CA PHE A 357 0.56 11.14 -3.71
C PHE A 357 1.26 11.51 -5.03
N SER A 358 1.32 12.79 -5.37
CA SER A 358 1.98 13.23 -6.60
C SER A 358 3.46 12.86 -6.57
N PRO A 359 4.02 12.29 -7.65
CA PRO A 359 5.45 12.10 -7.76
C PRO A 359 6.16 13.46 -7.68
N GLU A 360 7.13 13.59 -6.78
CA GLU A 360 8.04 14.73 -6.77
C GLU A 360 8.77 14.78 -8.12
N ASN A 361 8.65 15.90 -8.84
CA ASN A 361 9.27 16.26 -10.13
C ASN A 361 9.81 15.13 -11.04
N ALA A 362 9.28 15.11 -12.28
CA ALA A 362 9.48 14.11 -13.33
C ALA A 362 10.93 13.88 -13.88
N GLU A 363 11.99 14.19 -13.15
CA GLU A 363 13.39 13.91 -13.53
C GLU A 363 13.91 12.55 -13.04
N ASP A 364 13.13 11.81 -12.26
CA ASP A 364 13.65 10.67 -11.47
C ASP A 364 13.54 9.28 -12.13
N LYS A 365 13.46 9.20 -13.46
CA LYS A 365 13.35 7.92 -14.20
C LYS A 365 14.63 7.05 -14.17
N ASN A 366 15.65 7.44 -13.41
CA ASN A 366 16.95 6.77 -13.34
C ASN A 366 17.48 6.62 -11.90
N LYS A 367 16.62 6.62 -10.88
CA LYS A 367 17.08 6.31 -9.52
C LYS A 367 17.44 4.82 -9.41
N PRO A 368 18.62 4.47 -8.85
CA PRO A 368 18.90 3.10 -8.43
C PRO A 368 17.86 2.63 -7.42
N LEU A 369 17.73 1.32 -7.22
CA LEU A 369 16.90 0.70 -6.17
C LEU A 369 16.97 1.58 -4.91
N GLN A 370 15.82 2.09 -4.44
CA GLN A 370 15.75 2.81 -3.17
C GLN A 370 16.00 1.78 -2.06
N LYS A 371 17.28 1.49 -1.82
CA LYS A 371 17.75 0.94 -0.56
C LYS A 371 17.31 1.89 0.55
N LYS A 372 17.17 1.37 1.77
CA LYS A 372 17.00 2.19 2.97
C LYS A 372 17.97 3.37 2.91
N LEU A 373 17.48 4.57 2.60
CA LEU A 373 18.31 5.75 2.38
C LEU A 373 18.69 6.36 3.73
N ASN A 374 19.93 6.84 3.84
CA ASN A 374 20.45 7.55 5.02
C ASN A 374 19.88 8.95 5.16
#